data_AF-A0A3S4GFJ4-F1
#
_entry.id   AF-A0A3S4GFJ4-F1
#
_cell.length_a   1.000
_cell.length_b   1.000
_cell.length_c   1.000
_cell.angle_alpha   90.00
_cell.angle_beta   90.00
_cell.angle_gamma   90.00
#
_symmetry.space_group_name_H-M   'P 1'
#
loop_
_entity.id
_entity.type
_entity.pdbx_description
1 polymer ?
#
loop_
_entity_poly.entity_id
_entity_poly.type
_entity_poly.pdbx_seq_one_letter_code
_entity_poly.pdbx_strand_id
1 'polypeptide(L)'
;MAGADANPYLVMAALLAGIVYGLENPLPLPEPVTGNGLEQEGLPFPIRQSDALSAFAQQPLWKTLLGERFSHVYLACKNDELLQFERLITETEIEWMLKNA
;
A
#
# COMPACT_ATOMS: atom_id res chain seq x y z
N MET A 1 -2.03 6.59 -2.76
CA MET A 1 -3.42 7.08 -2.52
C MET A 1 -4.42 6.02 -2.94
N ALA A 2 -5.64 6.05 -2.41
CA ALA A 2 -6.67 5.05 -2.75
C ALA A 2 -7.15 5.21 -4.20
N GLY A 3 -7.14 4.11 -4.95
CA GLY A 3 -7.74 4.02 -6.29
C GLY A 3 -9.26 3.89 -6.24
N ALA A 4 -9.90 4.00 -7.39
CA ALA A 4 -11.37 3.88 -7.51
C ALA A 4 -11.88 2.46 -7.18
N ASP A 5 -11.00 1.46 -7.22
CA ASP A 5 -11.22 0.06 -6.88
C ASP A 5 -11.09 -0.24 -5.37
N ALA A 6 -10.60 0.73 -4.57
CA ALA A 6 -10.43 0.54 -3.14
C ALA A 6 -11.78 0.47 -2.42
N ASN A 7 -11.90 -0.43 -1.45
CA ASN A 7 -13.08 -0.53 -0.61
C ASN A 7 -13.24 0.78 0.22
N PRO A 8 -14.31 1.57 0.02
CA PRO A 8 -14.44 2.88 0.64
C PRO A 8 -14.50 2.81 2.17
N TYR A 9 -15.05 1.74 2.74
CA TYR A 9 -15.10 1.56 4.19
C TYR A 9 -13.70 1.34 4.77
N LEU A 10 -12.86 0.54 4.10
CA LEU A 10 -11.49 0.29 4.55
C LEU A 10 -10.61 1.54 4.40
N VAL A 11 -10.81 2.30 3.32
CA VAL A 11 -10.14 3.59 3.13
C VAL A 11 -10.48 4.55 4.26
N MET A 12 -11.77 4.71 4.58
CA MET A 12 -12.20 5.61 5.66
C MET A 12 -11.70 5.12 7.02
N ALA A 13 -11.73 3.82 7.30
CA ALA A 13 -11.21 3.26 8.55
C ALA A 13 -9.71 3.53 8.72
N ALA A 14 -8.89 3.28 7.69
CA ALA A 14 -7.45 3.52 7.74
C ALA A 14 -7.10 5.01 7.88
N LEU A 15 -7.82 5.89 7.16
CA LEU A 15 -7.62 7.33 7.24
C LEU A 15 -7.95 7.86 8.65
N LEU A 16 -9.13 7.52 9.18
CA LEU A 16 -9.55 7.95 10.51
C LEU A 16 -8.63 7.40 11.59
N ALA A 17 -8.18 6.14 11.48
CA ALA A 17 -7.24 5.56 12.42
C ALA A 17 -5.89 6.31 12.43
N GLY A 18 -5.37 6.69 11.26
CA GLY A 18 -4.16 7.50 11.15
C GLY A 18 -4.33 8.91 11.74
N ILE A 19 -5.48 9.56 11.50
CA ILE A 19 -5.81 10.87 12.09
C ILE A 19 -5.86 10.78 13.62
N VAL A 20 -6.61 9.82 14.16
CA VAL A 20 -6.72 9.63 15.62
C VAL A 20 -5.35 9.36 16.23
N TYR A 21 -4.56 8.46 15.62
CA TYR A 21 -3.20 8.19 16.07
C TYR A 21 -2.32 9.45 16.09
N GLY A 22 -2.38 10.29 15.05
CA GLY A 22 -1.63 11.55 14.99
C GLY A 22 -2.12 12.63 15.96
N LEU A 23 -3.40 12.62 16.35
CA LEU A 23 -3.94 13.53 17.38
C LEU A 23 -3.54 13.08 18.79
N GLU A 24 -3.44 11.78 19.03
CA GLU A 24 -3.08 11.20 20.33
C GLU A 24 -1.56 11.14 20.55
N ASN A 25 -0.76 11.22 19.48
CA ASN A 25 0.70 11.11 19.54
C ASN A 25 1.34 12.37 18.94
N PRO A 26 2.23 13.08 19.66
CA PRO A 26 2.92 14.26 19.14
C PRO A 26 3.99 13.84 18.12
N LEU A 27 3.59 13.64 16.87
CA LEU A 27 4.47 13.27 15.77
C LEU A 27 5.13 14.54 15.17
N PRO A 28 6.41 14.47 14.77
CA PRO A 28 7.03 15.56 14.02
C PRO A 28 6.33 15.72 12.66
N LEU A 29 5.88 16.93 12.37
CA LEU A 29 5.33 17.28 11.06
C LEU A 29 6.44 17.89 10.19
N PRO A 30 6.69 17.36 8.98
CA PRO A 30 7.64 17.99 8.06
C PRO A 30 7.10 19.35 7.60
N GLU A 31 8.01 20.20 7.13
CA GLU A 31 7.62 21.47 6.51
C GLU A 31 6.71 21.24 5.29
N PRO A 32 5.74 22.12 5.04
CA PRO A 32 4.88 22.00 3.87
C PRO A 32 5.68 22.04 2.56
N VAL A 33 5.35 21.13 1.66
CA VAL A 33 5.82 21.14 0.27
C VAL A 33 5.23 22.36 -0.43
N THR A 34 6.08 23.26 -0.96
CA THR A 34 5.66 24.47 -1.69
C THR A 34 6.04 24.38 -3.16
N GLY A 35 5.19 24.79 -4.10
CA GLY A 35 5.47 24.71 -5.54
C GLY A 35 5.11 23.35 -6.16
N ASN A 36 5.87 22.88 -7.14
CA ASN A 36 5.61 21.60 -7.81
C ASN A 36 6.11 20.42 -6.96
N GLY A 37 5.21 19.59 -6.46
CA GLY A 37 5.57 18.40 -5.66
C GLY A 37 6.25 17.29 -6.47
N LEU A 38 6.14 17.28 -7.80
CA LEU A 38 6.83 16.31 -8.66
C LEU A 38 8.34 16.59 -8.80
N GLU A 39 8.76 17.83 -8.52
CA GLU A 39 10.16 18.28 -8.57
C GLU A 39 10.84 18.23 -7.21
N GLN A 40 10.14 17.79 -6.17
CA GLN A 40 10.63 17.77 -4.80
C GLN A 40 11.00 16.36 -4.35
N GLU A 41 12.02 16.28 -3.50
CA GLU A 41 12.36 15.05 -2.80
C GLU A 41 11.30 14.77 -1.72
N GLY A 42 10.71 13.58 -1.77
CA GLY A 42 9.69 13.13 -0.83
C GLY A 42 9.83 11.65 -0.51
N LEU A 43 9.07 11.19 0.48
CA LEU A 43 9.02 9.76 0.79
C LEU A 43 8.27 9.03 -0.33
N PRO A 44 8.90 8.07 -1.02
CA PRO A 44 8.25 7.36 -2.12
C PRO A 44 7.15 6.46 -1.58
N PHE A 45 6.01 6.45 -2.26
CA PHE A 45 5.01 5.42 -2.03
C PHE A 45 5.48 4.08 -2.62
N PRO A 46 5.06 2.95 -2.04
CA PRO A 46 5.23 1.65 -2.67
C PRO A 46 4.61 1.67 -4.08
N ILE A 47 5.40 1.29 -5.09
CA ILE A 47 4.97 1.21 -6.50
C ILE A 47 4.54 -0.20 -6.90
N ARG A 48 4.83 -1.20 -6.06
CA ARG A 48 4.38 -2.58 -6.21
C ARG A 48 3.50 -2.96 -5.03
N GLN A 49 2.48 -3.78 -5.29
CA GLN A 49 1.61 -4.30 -4.24
C GLN A 49 2.40 -5.16 -3.23
N SER A 50 3.43 -5.89 -3.66
CA SER A 50 4.34 -6.63 -2.78
C SER A 50 4.97 -5.75 -1.70
N ASP A 51 5.40 -4.56 -2.08
CA ASP A 51 6.09 -3.62 -1.20
C ASP A 51 5.11 -2.98 -0.21
N ALA A 52 3.89 -2.67 -0.69
CA ALA A 52 2.81 -2.17 0.17
C ALA A 52 2.38 -3.21 1.22
N LEU A 53 2.23 -4.48 0.81
CA LEU A 53 1.89 -5.57 1.73
C LEU A 53 3.01 -5.84 2.75
N SER A 54 4.27 -5.77 2.30
CA SER A 54 5.44 -5.88 3.18
C SER A 54 5.48 -4.75 4.21
N ALA A 55 5.27 -3.50 3.79
CA ALA A 55 5.21 -2.35 4.68
C ALA A 55 4.05 -2.47 5.70
N PHE A 56 2.88 -2.94 5.26
CA PHE A 56 1.74 -3.20 6.16
C PHE A 56 2.06 -4.30 7.19
N ALA A 57 2.68 -5.40 6.76
CA ALA A 57 3.04 -6.51 7.63
C ALA A 57 4.12 -6.15 8.67
N GLN A 58 5.08 -5.30 8.29
CA GLN A 58 6.18 -4.84 9.14
C GLN A 58 5.79 -3.73 10.12
N GLN A 59 4.57 -3.19 10.03
CA GLN A 59 4.11 -2.10 10.88
C GLN A 59 3.04 -2.60 11.88
N PRO A 60 3.42 -2.96 13.12
CA PRO A 60 2.50 -3.50 14.13
C PRO A 60 1.34 -2.56 14.45
N LEU A 61 1.54 -1.26 14.27
CA LEU A 61 0.52 -0.24 14.54
C LEU A 61 -0.78 -0.52 13.78
N TRP A 62 -0.72 -1.01 12.53
CA TRP A 62 -1.93 -1.31 11.77
C TRP A 62 -2.74 -2.48 12.34
N LYS A 63 -2.10 -3.41 13.06
CA LYS A 63 -2.81 -4.48 13.77
C LYS A 63 -3.57 -3.93 14.97
N THR A 64 -2.99 -2.95 15.67
CA THR A 64 -3.68 -2.26 16.78
C THR A 64 -4.83 -1.40 16.27
N LEU A 65 -4.60 -0.64 15.18
CA LEU A 65 -5.57 0.32 14.64
C LEU A 65 -6.75 -0.33 13.91
N LEU A 66 -6.50 -1.36 13.12
CA LEU A 66 -7.54 -2.02 12.30
C LEU A 66 -8.04 -3.35 12.91
N GLY A 67 -7.42 -3.79 14.00
CA GLY A 67 -7.70 -5.04 14.67
C GLY A 67 -6.86 -6.21 14.14
N GLU A 68 -6.34 -7.02 15.06
CA GLU A 68 -5.41 -8.11 14.75
C GLU A 68 -6.00 -9.14 13.77
N ARG A 69 -7.25 -9.56 14.01
CA ARG A 69 -7.94 -10.53 13.17
C ARG A 69 -8.16 -10.01 11.75
N PHE A 70 -8.57 -8.75 11.60
CA PHE A 70 -8.78 -8.15 10.29
C PHE A 70 -7.46 -8.05 9.54
N SER A 71 -6.43 -7.47 10.17
CA SER A 71 -5.11 -7.28 9.55
C SER A 71 -4.47 -8.61 9.13
N HIS A 72 -4.64 -9.67 9.91
CA HIS A 72 -4.19 -11.02 9.56
C HIS A 72 -4.89 -11.55 8.30
N VAL A 73 -6.24 -11.55 8.28
CA VAL A 73 -7.00 -12.08 7.15
C VAL A 73 -6.79 -11.24 5.89
N TYR A 74 -6.77 -9.92 6.02
CA TYR A 74 -6.53 -9.01 4.90
C TYR A 74 -5.18 -9.26 4.23
N LEU A 75 -4.10 -9.39 5.03
CA LEU A 75 -2.78 -9.73 4.51
C LEU A 75 -2.77 -11.11 3.84
N ALA A 76 -3.41 -12.12 4.43
CA ALA A 76 -3.45 -13.46 3.86
C ALA A 76 -4.12 -13.45 2.48
N CYS A 77 -5.32 -12.84 2.38
CA CYS A 77 -6.05 -12.72 1.13
C CYS A 77 -5.25 -11.95 0.07
N LYS A 78 -4.69 -10.79 0.42
CA LYS A 78 -3.97 -9.96 -0.57
C LYS A 78 -2.66 -10.56 -1.03
N ASN A 79 -1.97 -11.33 -0.18
CA ASN A 79 -0.79 -12.08 -0.60
C ASN A 79 -1.17 -13.24 -1.53
N ASP A 80 -2.26 -13.96 -1.25
CA ASP A 80 -2.73 -15.02 -2.14
C ASP A 80 -3.17 -14.49 -3.51
N GLU A 81 -3.93 -13.39 -3.55
CA GLU A 81 -4.27 -12.68 -4.79
C GLU A 81 -3.01 -12.28 -5.59
N LEU A 82 -2.00 -11.71 -4.91
CA LEU A 82 -0.74 -11.33 -5.55
C LEU A 82 0.02 -12.53 -6.11
N LEU A 83 0.11 -13.63 -5.34
CA LEU A 83 0.77 -14.86 -5.79
C LEU A 83 0.05 -15.47 -7.00
N GLN A 84 -1.28 -15.40 -7.05
CA GLN A 84 -2.04 -15.84 -8.22
C GLN A 84 -1.75 -14.96 -9.44
N PHE A 85 -1.70 -13.64 -9.26
CA PHE A 85 -1.38 -12.70 -10.32
C PHE A 85 0.04 -12.90 -10.87
N GLU A 86 1.05 -13.01 -9.99
CA GLU A 86 2.47 -13.15 -10.38
C GLU A 86 2.79 -14.49 -11.08
N ARG A 87 1.88 -15.47 -11.05
CA ARG A 87 2.02 -16.74 -11.78
C ARG A 87 1.55 -16.65 -13.23
N LEU A 88 0.85 -15.57 -13.60
CA LEU A 88 0.37 -15.39 -14.96
C LEU A 88 1.51 -14.93 -15.85
N ILE A 89 1.68 -15.59 -17.00
CA ILE A 89 2.55 -15.10 -18.07
C ILE A 89 1.68 -14.22 -18.98
N THR A 90 2.02 -12.94 -19.06
CA THR A 90 1.30 -11.96 -19.87
C THR A 90 1.63 -12.11 -21.35
N GLU A 91 0.71 -11.69 -22.23
CA GLU A 91 0.95 -11.68 -23.68
C GLU A 91 2.21 -10.88 -24.04
N THR A 92 2.46 -9.76 -23.35
CA THR A 92 3.66 -8.93 -23.53
C THR A 92 4.94 -9.71 -23.23
N GLU A 93 4.97 -10.49 -22.15
CA GLU A 93 6.13 -11.32 -21.79
C GLU A 93 6.38 -12.40 -22.84
N ILE A 94 5.32 -13.04 -23.34
CA ILE A 94 5.42 -14.02 -24.44
C ILE A 94 5.99 -13.35 -25.69
N GLU A 95 5.45 -12.20 -26.08
CA GLU A 95 5.90 -11.46 -27.27
C GLU A 95 7.39 -11.07 -27.16
N TRP A 96 7.83 -10.59 -26.00
CA TRP A 96 9.24 -10.25 -25.77
C TRP A 96 10.16 -11.47 -25.80
N MET A 97 9.75 -12.58 -25.21
CA MET A 97 10.55 -13.80 -25.23
C MET A 97 10.66 -14.40 -26.63
N LEU A 98 9.58 -14.35 -27.43
CA LEU A 98 9.57 -14.91 -28.79
C LEU A 98 10.21 -14.00 -29.85
N LYS A 99 10.17 -12.67 -29.67
CA LYS A 99 10.85 -11.72 -30.59
C LYS A 99 12.37 -11.69 -30.40
N ASN A 100 12.87 -12.08 -29.23
CA ASN A 100 14.29 -12.11 -28.90
C ASN A 100 14.88 -13.54 -28.87
N ALA A 101 14.14 -14.54 -29.36
CA ALA A 101 14.56 -15.94 -29.48
C ALA A 101 15.11 -16.26 -30.88
#